data_AF-A0A353REM0-F1
#
_entry.id   AF-A0A353REM0-F1
#
_cell.length_a   1.000
_cell.length_b   1.000
_cell.length_c   1.000
_cell.angle_alpha   90.00
_cell.angle_beta   90.00
_cell.angle_gamma   90.00
#
_symmetry.space_group_name_H-M   'P 1'
#
loop_
_entity.id
_entity.type
_entity.pdbx_description
1 polymer ?
#
loop_
_entity_poly.entity_id
_entity_poly.type
_entity_poly.pdbx_seq_one_letter_code
_entity_poly.pdbx_strand_id
1 'polypeptide(L)'
;IAIIPFFLIVMLGKWPAGYHYLLGLILFAAAALTDRLDGKIARARNQITVFGKFMDPLADKLLVVSALICLLADGAADPWAVILIVAREFMVTGLRLVAVEKGRVIAANRWGKTKTVSQVAAVILVLAFQFVQELADAGRVAPFTVWGMPSADAFALLGGALIWISVFFTIVSGGIYILQNIDVLKDVK
;
A
#
# COMPACT_ATOMS: atom_id res chain seq x y z
N ILE A 1 -2.93 -12.58 -1.91
CA ILE A 1 -4.39 -12.43 -2.17
C ILE A 1 -5.26 -13.01 -1.06
N ALA A 2 -5.13 -14.27 -0.67
CA ALA A 2 -6.01 -14.91 0.31
C ALA A 2 -6.05 -14.22 1.69
N ILE A 3 -4.99 -13.49 2.07
CA ILE A 3 -4.92 -12.73 3.33
C ILE A 3 -5.81 -11.47 3.30
N ILE A 4 -6.12 -10.92 2.12
CA ILE A 4 -6.82 -9.62 2.01
C ILE A 4 -8.21 -9.64 2.66
N PRO A 5 -9.10 -10.63 2.40
CA PRO A 5 -10.40 -10.69 3.08
C PRO A 5 -10.27 -10.77 4.60
N PHE A 6 -9.30 -11.54 5.10
CA PHE A 6 -9.06 -11.66 6.54
C PHE A 6 -8.57 -10.33 7.14
N PHE A 7 -7.65 -9.65 6.45
CA PHE A 7 -7.21 -8.30 6.82
C PHE A 7 -8.39 -7.31 6.87
N LEU A 8 -9.28 -7.33 5.87
CA LEU A 8 -10.47 -6.46 5.83
C LEU A 8 -11.44 -6.75 6.98
N ILE A 9 -11.70 -8.02 7.29
CA ILE A 9 -12.57 -8.43 8.41
C ILE A 9 -11.98 -7.95 9.74
N VAL A 10 -10.66 -8.07 9.91
CA VAL A 10 -9.97 -7.60 11.11
C VAL A 10 -10.09 -6.08 11.22
N MET A 11 -9.77 -5.33 10.17
CA MET A 11 -9.75 -3.86 10.21
C MET A 11 -11.15 -3.24 10.31
N LEU A 12 -12.12 -3.73 9.54
CA LEU A 12 -13.47 -3.14 9.49
C LEU A 12 -14.44 -3.77 10.51
N GLY A 13 -14.01 -4.85 11.18
CA GLY A 13 -14.80 -5.51 12.20
C GLY A 13 -14.90 -4.67 13.46
N LYS A 14 -16.09 -4.64 14.08
CA LYS A 14 -16.29 -3.99 15.39
C LYS A 14 -15.84 -4.94 16.50
N TRP A 15 -14.55 -4.94 16.82
CA TRP A 15 -13.96 -5.83 17.82
C TRP A 15 -14.01 -5.22 19.22
N PRO A 16 -14.69 -5.85 20.21
CA PRO A 16 -14.79 -5.32 21.57
C PRO A 16 -13.46 -5.24 22.32
N ALA A 17 -12.47 -6.05 21.91
CA ALA A 17 -11.22 -6.22 22.65
C ALA A 17 -10.20 -5.08 22.42
N GLY A 18 -10.32 -4.32 21.31
CA GLY A 18 -9.44 -3.18 21.02
C GLY A 18 -8.00 -3.58 20.65
N TYR A 19 -7.82 -4.51 19.69
CA TYR A 19 -6.52 -4.89 19.11
C TYR A 19 -6.55 -5.04 17.59
N HIS A 20 -7.51 -4.41 16.92
CA HIS A 20 -7.73 -4.64 15.49
C HIS A 20 -6.59 -4.04 14.64
N TYR A 21 -6.02 -2.90 15.05
CA TYR A 21 -4.85 -2.33 14.36
C TYR A 21 -3.59 -3.17 14.53
N LEU A 22 -3.39 -3.80 15.69
CA LEU A 22 -2.26 -4.71 15.90
C LEU A 22 -2.36 -5.96 15.01
N LEU A 23 -3.55 -6.58 14.98
CA LEU A 23 -3.78 -7.74 14.13
C LEU A 23 -3.68 -7.34 12.65
N GLY A 24 -4.24 -6.20 12.26
CA GLY A 24 -4.11 -5.63 10.91
C GLY A 24 -2.65 -5.40 10.53
N LEU A 25 -1.85 -4.82 11.42
CA LEU A 25 -0.42 -4.60 11.24
C LEU A 25 0.33 -5.92 11.02
N ILE A 26 0.09 -6.92 11.86
CA ILE A 26 0.72 -8.25 11.74
C ILE A 26 0.35 -8.89 10.41
N LEU A 27 -0.93 -8.87 10.04
CA LEU A 27 -1.41 -9.44 8.79
C LEU A 27 -0.84 -8.74 7.56
N PHE A 28 -0.82 -7.41 7.57
CA PHE A 28 -0.27 -6.62 6.49
C PHE A 28 1.24 -6.86 6.34
N ALA A 29 1.99 -6.82 7.43
CA ALA A 29 3.43 -7.07 7.42
C ALA A 29 3.76 -8.50 6.98
N ALA A 30 3.03 -9.49 7.47
CA ALA A 30 3.20 -10.89 7.06
C ALA A 30 2.88 -11.08 5.57
N ALA A 31 1.80 -10.49 5.07
CA ALA A 31 1.44 -10.56 3.65
C ALA A 31 2.50 -9.87 2.77
N ALA A 32 2.91 -8.65 3.11
CA ALA A 32 3.92 -7.91 2.35
C ALA A 32 5.29 -8.60 2.34
N LEU A 33 5.65 -9.31 3.42
CA LEU A 33 6.87 -10.11 3.49
C LEU A 33 6.75 -11.40 2.68
N THR A 34 5.61 -12.10 2.80
CA THR A 34 5.34 -13.35 2.10
C THR A 34 5.32 -13.15 0.59
N ASP A 35 4.65 -12.10 0.09
CA ASP A 35 4.61 -11.80 -1.36
C ASP A 35 6.02 -11.55 -1.93
N ARG A 36 6.93 -10.96 -1.13
CA ARG A 36 8.35 -10.82 -1.50
C ARG A 36 9.12 -12.13 -1.52
N LEU A 37 8.78 -13.07 -0.64
CA LEU A 37 9.45 -14.37 -0.52
C LEU A 37 8.94 -15.36 -1.57
N ASP A 38 7.63 -15.46 -1.76
CA ASP A 38 7.02 -16.34 -2.76
C ASP A 38 7.45 -15.95 -4.18
N GLY A 39 7.50 -14.65 -4.48
CA GLY A 39 8.05 -14.17 -5.74
C GLY A 39 9.53 -14.50 -5.94
N LYS A 40 10.33 -14.69 -4.88
CA LYS A 40 11.74 -15.16 -5.00
C LYS A 40 11.80 -16.67 -5.21
N ILE A 41 11.02 -17.43 -4.45
CA ILE A 41 11.02 -18.90 -4.50
C ILE A 41 10.46 -19.40 -5.84
N ALA A 42 9.37 -18.81 -6.35
CA ALA A 42 8.79 -19.16 -7.64
C ALA A 42 9.77 -18.93 -8.81
N ARG A 43 10.55 -17.84 -8.75
CA ARG A 43 11.63 -17.55 -9.72
C ARG A 43 12.79 -18.54 -9.59
N ALA A 44 13.15 -18.94 -8.37
CA ALA A 44 14.21 -19.91 -8.13
C ALA A 44 13.84 -21.33 -8.58
N ARG A 45 12.54 -21.68 -8.58
CA ARG A 45 12.03 -23.01 -8.96
C ARG A 45 11.54 -23.12 -10.41
N ASN A 46 11.69 -22.08 -11.24
CA ASN A 46 11.15 -22.01 -12.61
C ASN A 46 9.64 -22.34 -12.73
N GLN A 47 8.88 -22.25 -11.62
CA GLN A 47 7.44 -22.53 -11.59
C GLN A 47 6.65 -21.26 -11.93
N ILE A 48 6.95 -20.69 -13.10
CA ILE A 48 6.36 -19.41 -13.52
C ILE A 48 5.20 -19.67 -14.46
N THR A 49 3.97 -19.65 -13.95
CA THR A 49 2.76 -19.77 -14.77
C THR A 49 2.33 -18.41 -15.35
N VAL A 50 1.65 -18.40 -16.49
CA VAL A 50 1.13 -17.17 -17.12
C VAL A 50 0.13 -16.46 -16.20
N PHE A 51 -0.73 -17.24 -15.53
CA PHE A 51 -1.68 -16.73 -14.55
C PHE A 51 -0.98 -16.12 -13.32
N GLY A 52 0.04 -16.80 -12.78
CA GLY A 52 0.83 -16.28 -11.65
C GLY A 52 1.52 -14.95 -11.96
N LYS A 53 2.08 -14.79 -13.17
CA LYS A 53 2.71 -13.52 -13.61
C LYS A 53 1.73 -12.33 -13.61
N PHE A 54 0.45 -12.58 -13.83
CA PHE A 54 -0.60 -11.54 -13.80
C PHE A 54 -1.12 -11.30 -12.39
N MET A 55 -1.31 -12.36 -11.60
CA MET A 55 -1.87 -12.26 -10.25
C MET A 55 -0.88 -11.64 -9.25
N ASP A 56 0.42 -11.88 -9.39
CA ASP A 56 1.46 -11.34 -8.48
C ASP A 56 1.43 -9.80 -8.39
N PRO A 57 1.52 -9.05 -9.50
CA PRO A 57 1.44 -7.58 -9.45
C PRO A 57 0.08 -7.04 -9.02
N LEU A 58 -0.99 -7.81 -9.19
CA LEU A 58 -2.34 -7.42 -8.82
C LEU A 58 -2.56 -7.61 -7.31
N ALA A 59 -2.09 -8.72 -6.76
CA ALA A 59 -2.08 -9.02 -5.32
C ALA A 59 -1.40 -7.93 -4.50
N ASP A 60 -0.18 -7.57 -4.89
CA ASP A 60 0.68 -6.60 -4.20
C ASP A 60 0.00 -5.21 -4.11
N LYS A 61 -0.70 -4.82 -5.19
CA LYS A 61 -1.44 -3.54 -5.24
C LYS A 61 -2.72 -3.58 -4.44
N LEU A 62 -3.48 -4.68 -4.53
CA LEU A 62 -4.73 -4.82 -3.80
C LEU A 62 -4.51 -4.78 -2.29
N LEU A 63 -3.44 -5.40 -1.77
CA LEU A 63 -3.15 -5.36 -0.34
C LEU A 63 -2.93 -3.92 0.16
N VAL A 64 -2.11 -3.13 -0.53
CA VAL A 64 -1.84 -1.73 -0.16
C VAL A 64 -3.10 -0.87 -0.30
N VAL A 65 -3.87 -1.05 -1.38
CA VAL A 65 -5.12 -0.31 -1.60
C VAL A 65 -6.16 -0.65 -0.53
N SER A 66 -6.31 -1.93 -0.18
CA SER A 66 -7.20 -2.36 0.90
C SER A 66 -6.82 -1.73 2.25
N ALA A 67 -5.53 -1.69 2.58
CA ALA A 67 -5.07 -1.05 3.81
C ALA A 67 -5.35 0.45 3.82
N LEU A 68 -5.09 1.16 2.71
CA LEU A 68 -5.39 2.59 2.60
C LEU A 68 -6.90 2.88 2.69
N ILE A 69 -7.76 2.02 2.13
CA ILE A 69 -9.21 2.15 2.24
C ILE A 69 -9.69 1.94 3.68
N CYS A 70 -9.14 0.95 4.41
CA CYS A 70 -9.46 0.78 5.84
C CYS A 70 -9.06 2.03 6.64
N LEU A 71 -7.82 2.51 6.46
CA LEU A 71 -7.34 3.72 7.13
C LEU A 71 -8.18 4.96 6.77
N LEU A 72 -8.69 5.05 5.54
CA LEU A 72 -9.61 6.11 5.13
C LEU A 72 -10.96 6.00 5.85
N ALA A 73 -11.51 4.78 6.00
CA ALA A 73 -12.76 4.54 6.71
C ALA A 73 -12.66 4.96 8.20
N ASP A 74 -11.48 4.80 8.79
CA ASP A 74 -11.19 5.19 10.17
C ASP A 74 -10.76 6.67 10.32
N GLY A 75 -10.72 7.43 9.22
CA GLY A 75 -10.30 8.84 9.21
C GLY A 75 -8.79 9.09 9.35
N ALA A 76 -7.98 8.02 9.31
CA ALA A 76 -6.52 8.08 9.41
C ALA A 76 -5.81 8.35 8.06
N ALA A 77 -6.54 8.35 6.95
CA ALA A 77 -6.02 8.66 5.62
C ALA A 77 -6.86 9.72 4.90
N ASP A 78 -6.19 10.60 4.16
CA ASP A 78 -6.85 11.63 3.37
C ASP A 78 -7.45 11.04 2.07
N PRO A 79 -8.71 11.36 1.72
CA PRO A 79 -9.35 10.84 0.51
C PRO A 79 -8.61 11.16 -0.78
N TRP A 80 -8.05 12.36 -0.91
CA TRP A 80 -7.29 12.77 -2.10
C TRP A 80 -6.01 11.94 -2.23
N ALA A 81 -5.31 11.71 -1.12
CA ALA A 81 -4.14 10.87 -1.12
C ALA A 81 -4.43 9.44 -1.58
N VAL A 82 -5.51 8.83 -1.08
CA VAL A 82 -5.94 7.48 -1.47
C VAL A 82 -6.30 7.43 -2.96
N ILE A 83 -7.10 8.38 -3.44
CA ILE A 83 -7.51 8.46 -4.85
C ILE A 83 -6.28 8.60 -5.76
N LEU A 84 -5.34 9.49 -5.45
CA LEU A 84 -4.13 9.69 -6.25
C LEU A 84 -3.27 8.43 -6.32
N ILE A 85 -3.12 7.72 -5.19
CA ILE A 85 -2.38 6.46 -5.15
C ILE A 85 -3.05 5.41 -6.02
N VAL A 86 -4.36 5.21 -5.85
CA VAL A 86 -5.15 4.21 -6.55
C VAL A 86 -5.16 4.48 -8.05
N ALA A 87 -5.50 5.71 -8.46
CA ALA A 87 -5.56 6.10 -9.87
C ALA A 87 -4.22 5.84 -10.59
N ARG A 88 -3.11 6.20 -9.93
CA ARG A 88 -1.77 5.94 -10.47
C ARG A 88 -1.49 4.45 -10.59
N GLU A 89 -1.84 3.64 -9.60
CA GLU A 89 -1.64 2.19 -9.65
C GLU A 89 -2.38 1.53 -10.80
N PHE A 90 -3.62 1.93 -11.06
CA PHE A 90 -4.38 1.46 -12.23
C PHE A 90 -3.74 1.93 -13.53
N MET A 91 -3.39 3.22 -13.65
CA MET A 91 -2.78 3.79 -14.85
C MET A 91 -1.49 3.08 -15.26
N VAL A 92 -0.55 2.87 -14.33
CA VAL A 92 0.73 2.20 -14.62
C VAL A 92 0.53 0.71 -14.96
N THR A 93 -0.46 0.05 -14.34
CA THR A 93 -0.82 -1.34 -14.68
C THR A 93 -1.41 -1.42 -16.09
N GLY A 94 -2.35 -0.53 -16.42
CA GLY A 94 -2.98 -0.45 -17.74
C GLY A 94 -1.95 -0.21 -18.85
N LEU A 95 -1.05 0.76 -18.65
CA LEU A 95 0.03 1.03 -19.62
C LEU A 95 0.93 -0.19 -19.84
N ARG A 96 1.21 -0.96 -18.79
CA ARG A 96 2.00 -2.19 -18.90
C ARG A 96 1.26 -3.28 -19.69
N LEU A 97 -0.06 -3.42 -19.48
CA LEU A 97 -0.87 -4.39 -20.22
C LEU A 97 -0.87 -4.08 -21.71
N VAL A 98 -1.13 -2.82 -22.08
CA VAL A 98 -1.10 -2.37 -23.49
C VAL A 98 0.27 -2.59 -24.13
N ALA A 99 1.36 -2.35 -23.39
CA ALA A 99 2.71 -2.60 -23.91
C ALA A 99 2.97 -4.09 -24.20
N VAL A 100 2.52 -4.97 -23.30
CA VAL A 100 2.66 -6.42 -23.46
C VAL A 100 1.89 -6.94 -24.67
N GLU A 101 0.68 -6.43 -24.92
CA GLU A 101 -0.10 -6.76 -26.13
C GLU A 101 0.65 -6.38 -27.42
N LYS A 102 1.45 -5.31 -27.38
CA LYS A 102 2.30 -4.88 -28.51
C LYS A 102 3.66 -5.58 -28.56
N GLY A 103 3.87 -6.64 -27.78
CA GLY A 103 5.14 -7.37 -27.72
C GLY A 103 6.28 -6.60 -27.05
N ARG A 104 5.99 -5.47 -26.37
CA ARG A 104 6.98 -4.69 -25.61
C ARG A 104 6.89 -4.98 -24.12
N VAL A 105 7.96 -5.49 -23.54
CA VAL A 105 8.06 -5.70 -22.09
C VAL A 105 8.67 -4.47 -21.44
N ILE A 106 7.86 -3.68 -20.73
CA ILE A 106 8.34 -2.53 -19.96
C ILE A 106 8.95 -3.01 -18.64
N ALA A 107 10.25 -2.79 -18.47
CA ALA A 107 10.96 -3.12 -17.23
C ALA A 107 10.55 -2.21 -16.06
N ALA A 108 10.63 -2.73 -14.84
CA ALA A 108 10.41 -1.94 -13.64
C ALA A 108 11.53 -0.92 -13.43
N ASN A 109 11.18 0.36 -13.24
CA ASN A 109 12.15 1.42 -12.96
C ASN A 109 12.41 1.58 -11.44
N ARG A 110 13.55 2.20 -11.08
CA ARG A 110 13.94 2.41 -9.68
C ARG A 110 12.90 3.25 -8.90
N TRP A 111 12.27 4.20 -9.56
CA TRP A 111 11.20 5.04 -8.99
C TRP A 111 9.98 4.23 -8.58
N GLY A 112 9.63 3.18 -9.32
CA GLY A 112 8.55 2.25 -8.96
C GLY A 112 8.85 1.53 -7.65
N LYS A 113 10.11 1.10 -7.46
CA LYS A 113 10.56 0.44 -6.23
C LYS A 113 10.55 1.39 -5.03
N THR A 114 11.05 2.62 -5.19
CA THR A 114 11.07 3.63 -4.10
C THR A 114 9.66 3.94 -3.62
N LYS A 115 8.73 4.14 -4.55
CA LYS A 115 7.30 4.30 -4.23
C LYS A 115 6.76 3.12 -3.43
N THR A 116 6.96 1.89 -3.89
CA THR A 116 6.40 0.72 -3.18
C THR A 116 6.94 0.62 -1.76
N VAL A 117 8.24 0.88 -1.57
CA VAL A 117 8.84 0.93 -0.23
C VAL A 117 8.23 2.04 0.62
N SER A 118 8.02 3.24 0.06
CA SER A 118 7.42 4.34 0.81
C SER A 118 5.99 4.04 1.24
N GLN A 119 5.17 3.41 0.37
CA GLN A 119 3.78 3.10 0.67
C GLN A 119 3.65 2.01 1.74
N VAL A 120 4.41 0.93 1.59
CA VAL A 120 4.43 -0.16 2.60
C VAL A 120 4.90 0.38 3.94
N ALA A 121 5.94 1.22 3.96
CA ALA A 121 6.43 1.85 5.19
C ALA A 121 5.38 2.79 5.81
N ALA A 122 4.71 3.61 5.00
CA ALA A 122 3.66 4.51 5.47
C ALA A 122 2.51 3.72 6.11
N VAL A 123 2.01 2.68 5.45
CA VAL A 123 0.92 1.84 5.99
C VAL A 123 1.32 1.18 7.30
N ILE A 124 2.53 0.58 7.37
CA ILE A 124 3.04 -0.05 8.60
C ILE A 124 3.11 0.95 9.76
N LEU A 125 3.67 2.13 9.51
CA LEU A 125 3.83 3.16 10.54
C LEU A 125 2.49 3.74 10.99
N VAL A 126 1.57 4.01 10.05
CA VAL A 126 0.23 4.49 10.39
C VAL A 126 -0.53 3.46 11.21
N LEU A 127 -0.52 2.18 10.81
CA LEU A 127 -1.13 1.10 11.61
C LEU A 127 -0.51 0.99 13.00
N ALA A 128 0.80 1.17 13.13
CA ALA A 128 1.47 1.17 14.43
C ALA A 128 1.04 2.37 15.30
N PHE A 129 0.91 3.56 14.72
CA PHE A 129 0.41 4.74 15.45
C PHE A 129 -1.05 4.56 15.89
N GLN A 130 -1.90 4.03 15.01
CA GLN A 130 -3.30 3.74 15.34
C GLN A 130 -3.41 2.68 16.44
N PHE A 131 -2.55 1.65 16.43
CA PHE A 131 -2.51 0.68 17.52
C PHE A 131 -2.11 1.31 18.87
N VAL A 132 -1.10 2.17 18.90
CA VAL A 132 -0.71 2.87 20.13
C VAL A 132 -1.85 3.76 20.63
N GLN A 133 -2.54 4.45 19.72
CA GLN A 133 -3.68 5.28 20.06
C GLN A 133 -4.87 4.44 20.58
N GLU A 134 -5.16 3.30 19.95
CA GLU A 134 -6.18 2.35 20.38
C GLU A 134 -5.93 1.85 21.83
N LEU A 135 -4.66 1.62 22.20
CA LEU A 135 -4.30 1.27 23.58
C LEU A 135 -4.52 2.43 24.56
N ALA A 136 -4.23 3.67 24.15
CA ALA A 136 -4.45 4.85 24.97
C ALA A 136 -5.95 5.10 25.20
N ASP A 137 -6.75 5.01 24.13
CA ASP A 137 -8.21 5.21 24.17
C ASP A 137 -8.91 4.11 24.99
N ALA A 138 -8.37 2.89 24.97
CA ALA A 138 -8.83 1.78 25.80
C ALA A 138 -8.38 1.87 27.28
N GLY A 139 -7.65 2.93 27.68
CA GLY A 139 -7.16 3.12 29.04
C GLY A 139 -6.04 2.15 29.46
N ARG A 140 -5.41 1.45 28.50
CA ARG A 140 -4.31 0.50 28.74
C ARG A 140 -2.95 1.20 28.80
N VAL A 141 -2.85 2.38 28.20
CA VAL A 141 -1.70 3.26 28.25
C VAL A 141 -2.18 4.64 28.70
N ALA A 142 -1.45 5.28 29.62
CA ALA A 142 -1.80 6.63 30.06
C ALA A 142 -1.71 7.62 28.87
N PRO A 143 -2.66 8.55 28.72
CA PRO A 143 -2.55 9.61 27.71
C PRO A 143 -1.22 10.33 27.85
N PHE A 144 -0.54 10.52 26.72
CA PHE A 144 0.76 11.17 26.68
C PHE A 144 0.81 12.22 25.58
N THR A 145 1.79 13.10 25.67
CA THR A 145 2.00 14.17 24.68
C THR A 145 3.27 13.92 23.87
N VAL A 146 3.21 14.23 22.58
CA VAL A 146 4.36 14.21 21.67
C VAL A 146 4.57 15.64 21.18
N TRP A 147 5.77 16.18 21.40
CA TRP A 147 6.11 17.58 21.08
C TRP A 147 5.13 18.62 21.66
N GLY A 148 4.59 18.35 22.85
CA GLY A 148 3.62 19.23 23.52
C GLY A 148 2.20 19.15 22.97
N MET A 149 1.94 18.29 21.97
CA MET A 149 0.60 18.01 21.44
C MET A 149 0.07 16.68 22.00
N PRO A 150 -1.26 16.48 22.11
CA PRO A 150 -1.84 15.17 22.41
C PRO A 150 -1.34 14.10 21.44
N SER A 151 -1.14 12.86 21.91
CA SER A 151 -0.67 11.75 21.06
C SER A 151 -1.53 11.54 19.81
N ALA A 152 -2.85 11.70 19.93
CA ALA A 152 -3.79 11.56 18.83
C ALA A 152 -3.50 12.55 17.69
N ASP A 153 -3.32 13.82 18.02
CA ASP A 153 -3.06 14.88 17.03
C ASP A 153 -1.68 14.72 16.40
N ALA A 154 -0.67 14.40 17.21
CA ALA A 154 0.69 14.17 16.72
C ALA A 154 0.76 12.97 15.76
N PHE A 155 0.06 11.87 16.08
CA PHE A 155 0.01 10.68 15.25
C PHE A 155 -0.84 10.89 13.99
N ALA A 156 -1.93 11.65 14.06
CA ALA A 156 -2.69 12.05 12.88
C ALA A 156 -1.84 12.89 11.92
N LEU A 157 -1.09 13.86 12.45
CA LEU A 157 -0.18 14.71 11.66
C LEU A 157 0.95 13.87 11.02
N LEU A 158 1.62 13.03 11.80
CA LEU A 158 2.71 12.18 11.32
C LEU A 158 2.21 11.15 10.30
N GLY A 159 1.08 10.51 10.57
CA GLY A 159 0.47 9.56 9.65
C GLY A 159 0.08 10.22 8.33
N GLY A 160 -0.58 11.38 8.40
CA GLY A 160 -0.92 12.18 7.23
C GLY A 160 0.32 12.58 6.43
N ALA A 161 1.38 13.05 7.09
CA ALA A 161 2.64 13.40 6.44
C ALA A 161 3.28 12.20 5.73
N LEU A 162 3.31 11.01 6.36
CA LEU A 162 3.84 9.79 5.75
C LEU A 162 3.05 9.38 4.50
N ILE A 163 1.71 9.48 4.54
CA ILE A 163 0.84 9.20 3.41
C ILE A 163 1.13 10.19 2.26
N TRP A 164 1.22 11.50 2.55
CA TRP A 164 1.52 12.51 1.53
C TRP A 164 2.93 12.39 0.93
N ILE A 165 3.92 12.00 1.73
CA ILE A 165 5.26 11.63 1.22
C ILE A 165 5.14 10.46 0.24
N SER A 166 4.32 9.46 0.56
CA SER A 166 4.04 8.36 -0.36
C SER A 166 3.31 8.80 -1.62
N VAL A 167 2.37 9.74 -1.55
CA VAL A 167 1.73 10.34 -2.72
C VAL A 167 2.76 11.02 -3.60
N PHE A 168 3.67 11.81 -3.03
CA PHE A 168 4.75 12.45 -3.77
C PHE A 168 5.58 11.45 -4.58
N PHE A 169 6.08 10.39 -3.93
CA PHE A 169 6.81 9.34 -4.64
C PHE A 169 5.95 8.62 -5.68
N THR A 170 4.66 8.48 -5.42
CA THR A 170 3.71 7.84 -6.35
C THR A 170 3.53 8.64 -7.63
N ILE A 171 3.34 9.96 -7.50
CA ILE A 171 3.17 10.88 -8.62
C ILE A 171 4.47 10.98 -9.42
N VAL A 172 5.61 11.24 -8.76
CA VAL A 172 6.92 11.34 -9.43
C VAL A 172 7.21 10.06 -10.21
N SER A 173 7.03 8.91 -9.55
CA SER A 173 7.24 7.61 -10.17
C SER A 173 6.29 7.34 -11.33
N GLY A 174 5.01 7.76 -11.22
CA GLY A 174 4.01 7.64 -12.27
C GLY A 174 4.35 8.50 -13.49
N GLY A 175 4.68 9.77 -13.28
CA GLY A 175 5.07 10.70 -14.34
C GLY A 175 6.31 10.22 -15.10
N ILE A 176 7.36 9.82 -14.38
CA ILE A 176 8.57 9.27 -15.00
C ILE A 176 8.26 8.00 -15.80
N TYR A 177 7.40 7.12 -15.27
CA TYR A 177 7.01 5.90 -15.97
C TYR A 177 6.25 6.20 -17.27
N ILE A 178 5.31 7.15 -17.26
CA ILE A 178 4.60 7.55 -18.48
C ILE A 178 5.55 8.17 -19.49
N LEU A 179 6.39 9.12 -19.07
CA LEU A 179 7.33 9.80 -19.96
C LEU A 179 8.29 8.83 -20.64
N GLN A 180 8.78 7.82 -19.91
CA GLN A 180 9.65 6.77 -20.45
C GLN A 180 8.95 5.85 -21.45
N ASN A 181 7.62 5.81 -21.46
CA ASN A 181 6.84 4.84 -22.23
C ASN A 181 5.75 5.50 -23.09
N ILE A 182 5.81 6.82 -23.30
CA ILE A 182 4.81 7.58 -24.03
C ILE A 182 4.70 7.14 -25.49
N ASP A 183 5.78 6.60 -26.05
CA ASP A 183 5.80 6.10 -27.42
C ASP A 183 4.90 4.87 -27.60
N VAL A 184 4.68 4.08 -26.55
CA VAL A 184 3.73 2.96 -26.58
C VAL A 184 2.28 3.45 -26.76
N LEU A 185 1.97 4.65 -26.26
CA LEU A 185 0.66 5.28 -26.38
C LEU A 185 0.44 5.92 -27.76
N LYS A 186 1.50 6.44 -28.40
CA LYS A 186 1.40 7.03 -29.75
C LYS A 186 1.04 6.00 -30.82
N ASP A 187 1.37 4.74 -30.59
CA ASP A 187 1.03 3.63 -31.47
C ASP A 187 -0.42 3.11 -31.25
N VAL A 188 -1.26 3.80 -30.47
CA VAL A 188 -2.69 3.50 -30.31
C VAL A 188 -3.47 4.32 -31.33
N LYS A 189 -3.76 3.73 -32.49
CA LYS A 189 -4.75 4.20 -33.45
C LYS A 189 -5.85 3.18 -33.57
#